data_AF-A0A534VZ90-F1
#
_entry.id   AF-A0A534VZ90-F1
#
_cell.length_a   1.000
_cell.length_b   1.000
_cell.length_c   1.000
_cell.angle_alpha   90.00
_cell.angle_beta   90.00
_cell.angle_gamma   90.00
#
_symmetry.space_group_name_H-M   'P 1'
#
loop_
_entity.id
_entity.type
_entity.pdbx_description
1 polymer ?
#
loop_
_entity_poly.entity_id
_entity_poly.type
_entity_poly.pdbx_seq_one_letter_code
_entity_poly.pdbx_strand_id
1 'polypeptide(L)'
;MPAAARRSLAPLAVLAMLAGPARATTFVGVSERTLARAADAIVIGTIAQIQTVAGADGTISTLVTLDVEASVKGHAERRLTLKEPGGSIGGRALWIAGAPRFRTGERQLLFLSAAADGTAHTTALGMGQFVLRPHPRTGATLAERRVDGLVVGDRPLRRVPLARLLRTFARTIEQDGGGAPALLLADPPELADPGLERAPVAEFTLMDAPAARWFEADSGQPVVYQTAGQNEALGASASLAAIDGALAAWTNVSGASIVLERGGTTTPAPLSCDGISQIVFDDPFHEMPNPVACSGVLALGGYCTSAVTEVVNGKTFYRITEGNITFNQGFASCSFWNETNLAEVATHELGHTIGIGHSSEDDNAPPVLKDATMYYRAHFDGRGASVHADDIAAVRFLYPGPGGGDPSAEDTDGDGVGDLCDPCPLAPGAEGACQPIYVSRLRMTLAGAQSRLVWRGSLDLPDGGSPAAARVLLVGASGVVVDTAMGSGLERAVFPRGSLRYRSGRALVTLHPRRGGRYRVRVAVHGLDLGADGMPLLSATLQVGTQTFANSLSCERPRGRHVRCRG
;
A
#
# COMPACT_ATOMS: atom_id res chain seq x y z
N MET A 1 -40.68 -26.99 -61.95
CA MET A 1 -39.20 -26.82 -62.01
C MET A 1 -38.88 -25.34 -61.87
N PRO A 2 -38.45 -24.86 -60.68
CA PRO A 2 -37.96 -23.49 -60.52
C PRO A 2 -36.45 -23.40 -60.77
N ALA A 3 -35.97 -22.23 -61.20
CA ALA A 3 -34.56 -21.98 -61.53
C ALA A 3 -33.65 -22.00 -60.29
N ALA A 4 -32.41 -22.46 -60.48
CA ALA A 4 -31.42 -22.58 -59.40
C ALA A 4 -30.88 -21.22 -58.97
N ALA A 5 -31.26 -20.77 -57.77
CA ALA A 5 -30.67 -19.60 -57.13
C ALA A 5 -29.24 -19.93 -56.63
N ARG A 6 -28.23 -19.28 -57.22
CA ARG A 6 -26.84 -19.36 -56.75
C ARG A 6 -26.75 -18.70 -55.35
N ARG A 7 -26.47 -19.50 -54.33
CA ARG A 7 -26.16 -18.99 -52.98
C ARG A 7 -24.72 -18.46 -52.97
N SER A 8 -24.58 -17.13 -53.04
CA SER A 8 -23.30 -16.46 -52.80
C SER A 8 -22.90 -16.59 -51.33
N LEU A 9 -21.82 -17.32 -51.04
CA LEU A 9 -21.17 -17.34 -49.74
C LEU A 9 -20.44 -16.01 -49.54
N ALA A 10 -21.03 -15.09 -48.76
CA ALA A 10 -20.30 -13.95 -48.24
C ALA A 10 -19.41 -14.42 -47.07
N PRO A 11 -18.10 -14.10 -47.06
CA PRO A 11 -17.26 -14.41 -45.92
C PRO A 11 -17.64 -13.51 -44.75
N LEU A 12 -18.08 -14.11 -43.63
CA LEU A 12 -18.30 -13.39 -42.39
C LEU A 12 -16.94 -12.96 -41.83
N ALA A 13 -16.55 -11.72 -42.09
CA ALA A 13 -15.33 -11.14 -41.55
C ALA A 13 -15.50 -10.98 -40.03
N VAL A 14 -15.00 -11.95 -39.25
CA VAL A 14 -14.90 -11.85 -37.80
C VAL A 14 -13.91 -10.76 -37.47
N LEU A 15 -14.43 -9.56 -37.19
CA LEU A 15 -13.65 -8.44 -36.70
C LEU A 15 -13.23 -8.77 -35.26
N ALA A 16 -12.08 -9.42 -35.11
CA ALA A 16 -11.48 -9.66 -33.81
C ALA A 16 -11.12 -8.30 -33.18
N MET A 17 -12.00 -7.82 -32.29
CA MET A 17 -11.69 -6.68 -31.44
C MET A 17 -10.50 -7.05 -30.56
N LEU A 18 -9.33 -6.52 -30.90
CA LEU A 18 -8.15 -6.51 -30.04
C LEU A 18 -8.42 -5.56 -28.87
N ALA A 19 -9.20 -6.01 -27.90
CA ALA A 19 -9.23 -5.43 -26.57
C ALA A 19 -7.84 -5.63 -25.96
N GLY A 20 -7.01 -4.59 -26.03
CA GLY A 20 -5.73 -4.57 -25.34
C GLY A 20 -5.94 -4.63 -23.83
N PRO A 21 -5.01 -5.20 -23.05
CA PRO A 21 -5.13 -5.23 -21.60
C PRO A 21 -5.09 -3.80 -21.06
N ALA A 22 -6.21 -3.34 -20.51
CA ALA A 22 -6.26 -2.13 -19.70
C ALA A 22 -5.44 -2.33 -18.39
N ARG A 23 -4.75 -1.28 -17.95
CA ARG A 23 -3.94 -1.19 -16.72
C ARG A 23 -3.86 0.30 -16.27
N ALA A 24 -3.97 0.60 -14.97
CA ALA A 24 -3.55 1.81 -14.19
C ALA A 24 -4.60 2.59 -13.30
N THR A 25 -4.17 2.92 -12.04
CA THR A 25 -4.64 3.84 -10.94
C THR A 25 -3.60 4.98 -10.90
N THR A 26 -3.67 5.90 -9.96
CA THR A 26 -4.93 6.45 -9.35
C THR A 26 -5.41 7.58 -10.24
N PHE A 27 -5.23 7.26 -11.52
CA PHE A 27 -4.95 8.10 -12.65
C PHE A 27 -4.86 7.18 -13.86
N VAL A 28 -5.85 7.15 -14.75
CA VAL A 28 -5.66 6.37 -15.99
C VAL A 28 -4.52 6.99 -16.80
N GLY A 29 -3.57 6.14 -17.21
CA GLY A 29 -2.17 6.48 -17.46
C GLY A 29 -1.91 7.82 -18.15
N VAL A 30 -1.53 8.83 -17.35
CA VAL A 30 -1.32 10.20 -17.84
C VAL A 30 -0.02 10.31 -18.65
N SER A 31 -0.13 10.10 -19.96
CA SER A 31 1.00 10.27 -20.88
C SER A 31 1.46 11.72 -20.95
N GLU A 32 2.68 11.98 -21.43
CA GLU A 32 3.16 13.35 -21.67
C GLU A 32 2.28 14.13 -22.67
N ARG A 33 1.56 13.40 -23.53
CA ARG A 33 0.57 13.99 -24.44
C ARG A 33 -0.70 14.36 -23.68
N THR A 34 -1.17 13.51 -22.78
CA THR A 34 -2.34 13.77 -21.92
C THR A 34 -2.12 15.02 -21.08
N LEU A 35 -0.96 15.12 -20.40
CA LEU A 35 -0.56 16.34 -19.67
C LEU A 35 -0.53 17.57 -20.59
N ALA A 36 0.02 17.45 -21.80
CA ALA A 36 0.11 18.57 -22.74
C ALA A 36 -1.24 19.03 -23.30
N ARG A 37 -2.25 18.15 -23.33
CA ARG A 37 -3.64 18.52 -23.66
C ARG A 37 -4.31 19.22 -22.46
N ALA A 38 -4.21 18.63 -21.26
CA ALA A 38 -4.85 19.11 -20.03
C ALA A 38 -4.32 20.44 -19.49
N ALA A 39 -3.03 20.74 -19.67
CA ALA A 39 -2.43 21.97 -19.14
C ALA A 39 -2.80 23.21 -19.97
N ASP A 40 -3.10 24.33 -19.32
CA ASP A 40 -3.30 25.63 -19.96
C ASP A 40 -1.97 26.21 -20.46
N ALA A 41 -0.94 26.15 -19.61
CA ALA A 41 0.42 26.54 -19.97
C ALA A 41 1.41 25.39 -19.75
N ILE A 42 2.49 25.39 -20.52
CA ILE A 42 3.68 24.57 -20.25
C ILE A 42 4.84 25.54 -20.23
N VAL A 43 5.52 25.68 -19.10
CA VAL A 43 6.57 26.67 -18.89
C VAL A 43 7.90 26.01 -18.54
N ILE A 44 8.99 26.71 -18.84
CA ILE A 44 10.32 26.45 -18.31
C ILE A 44 10.73 27.68 -17.50
N GLY A 45 11.21 27.47 -16.28
CA GLY A 45 11.67 28.56 -15.41
C GLY A 45 12.50 28.06 -14.24
N THR A 46 12.92 28.98 -13.38
CA THR A 46 13.68 28.69 -12.16
C THR A 46 12.87 29.13 -10.94
N ILE A 47 12.77 28.26 -9.93
CA ILE A 47 12.05 28.56 -8.68
C ILE A 47 12.80 29.65 -7.92
N ALA A 48 12.17 30.82 -7.78
CA ALA A 48 12.77 32.00 -7.16
C ALA A 48 12.50 32.07 -5.65
N GLN A 49 11.31 31.67 -5.21
CA GLN A 49 10.91 31.70 -3.80
C GLN A 49 9.80 30.66 -3.53
N ILE A 50 9.79 30.12 -2.32
CA ILE A 50 8.70 29.26 -1.81
C ILE A 50 8.29 29.78 -0.43
N GLN A 51 6.99 29.86 -0.17
CA GLN A 51 6.43 30.19 1.15
C GLN A 51 5.17 29.37 1.40
N THR A 52 5.03 28.79 2.59
CA THR A 52 3.74 28.27 3.05
C THR A 52 2.95 29.42 3.69
N VAL A 53 1.66 29.48 3.36
CA VAL A 53 0.68 30.40 3.94
C VAL A 53 -0.45 29.60 4.58
N ALA A 54 -1.06 30.11 5.65
CA ALA A 54 -2.23 29.49 6.27
C ALA A 54 -3.28 30.49 6.71
N GLY A 55 -4.55 30.14 6.49
CA GLY A 55 -5.72 30.87 6.93
C GLY A 55 -6.20 30.48 8.33
N ALA A 56 -7.08 31.30 8.90
CA ALA A 56 -7.73 31.03 10.17
C ALA A 56 -8.86 29.97 10.06
N ASP A 57 -9.26 29.65 8.84
CA ASP A 57 -10.21 28.60 8.44
C ASP A 57 -9.57 27.21 8.31
N GLY A 58 -8.27 27.08 8.61
CA GLY A 58 -7.53 25.83 8.48
C GLY A 58 -6.94 25.58 7.09
N THR A 59 -7.16 26.47 6.12
CA THR A 59 -6.48 26.37 4.81
C THR A 59 -4.96 26.45 4.98
N ILE A 60 -4.23 25.59 4.27
CA ILE A 60 -2.77 25.62 4.17
C ILE A 60 -2.42 25.48 2.69
N SER A 61 -1.68 26.45 2.15
CA SER A 61 -1.23 26.44 0.76
C SER A 61 0.24 26.81 0.69
N THR A 62 0.93 26.36 -0.35
CA THR A 62 2.31 26.75 -0.62
C THR A 62 2.37 27.54 -1.91
N LEU A 63 2.84 28.79 -1.79
CA LEU A 63 3.02 29.71 -2.89
C LEU A 63 4.44 29.56 -3.45
N VAL A 64 4.53 29.24 -4.74
CA VAL A 64 5.78 28.91 -5.44
C VAL A 64 6.02 29.93 -6.53
N THR A 65 6.88 30.92 -6.27
CA THR A 65 7.22 31.95 -7.26
C THR A 65 8.28 31.44 -8.22
N LEU A 66 7.95 31.44 -9.50
CA LEU A 66 8.74 31.01 -10.64
C LEU A 66 9.17 32.23 -11.47
N ASP A 67 10.47 32.37 -11.74
CA ASP A 67 10.95 33.26 -12.79
C ASP A 67 10.93 32.47 -14.12
N VAL A 68 10.01 32.84 -15.01
CA VAL A 68 9.74 32.13 -16.27
C VAL A 68 10.76 32.51 -17.34
N GLU A 69 11.43 31.50 -17.89
CA GLU A 69 12.40 31.63 -18.98
C GLU A 69 11.75 31.52 -20.36
N ALA A 70 10.77 30.61 -20.51
CA ALA A 70 10.08 30.36 -21.78
C ALA A 70 8.73 29.65 -21.58
N SER A 71 7.74 30.01 -22.39
CA SER A 71 6.47 29.29 -22.53
C SER A 71 6.48 28.39 -23.76
N VAL A 72 6.16 27.12 -23.59
CA VAL A 72 6.08 26.06 -24.60
C VAL A 72 4.63 25.86 -25.09
N LYS A 73 3.66 26.06 -24.19
CA LYS A 73 2.21 26.16 -24.46
C LYS A 73 1.66 27.33 -23.64
N GLY A 74 0.62 27.98 -24.15
CA GLY A 74 -0.11 29.03 -23.44
C GLY A 74 0.70 30.32 -23.26
N HIS A 75 0.11 31.25 -22.50
CA HIS A 75 0.79 32.45 -22.01
C HIS A 75 1.09 32.31 -20.52
N ALA A 76 2.21 32.87 -20.09
CA ALA A 76 2.60 32.98 -18.69
C ALA A 76 3.44 34.25 -18.52
N GLU A 77 3.22 34.97 -17.43
CA GLU A 77 4.02 36.15 -17.11
C GLU A 77 5.47 35.78 -16.75
N ARG A 78 6.38 36.74 -16.92
CA ARG A 78 7.82 36.55 -16.63
C ARG A 78 8.10 36.16 -15.18
N ARG A 79 7.19 36.51 -14.28
CA ARG A 79 7.12 36.04 -12.90
C ARG A 79 5.70 35.55 -12.68
N LEU A 80 5.60 34.32 -12.16
CA LEU A 80 4.33 33.64 -11.93
C LEU A 80 4.42 32.92 -10.59
N THR A 81 3.43 33.08 -9.73
CA THR A 81 3.36 32.40 -8.43
C THR A 81 2.27 31.34 -8.49
N LEU A 82 2.67 30.07 -8.35
CA LEU A 82 1.75 28.94 -8.25
C LEU A 82 1.16 28.86 -6.84
N LYS A 83 -0.08 28.40 -6.71
CA LYS A 83 -0.77 28.10 -5.46
C LYS A 83 -1.01 26.59 -5.39
N GLU A 84 -0.17 25.89 -4.64
CA GLU A 84 -0.28 24.44 -4.45
C GLU A 84 -0.96 24.14 -3.10
N PRO A 85 -1.85 23.13 -3.02
CA PRO A 85 -2.45 22.73 -1.74
C PRO A 85 -1.41 22.10 -0.81
N GLY A 86 -1.54 22.38 0.49
CA GLY A 86 -0.67 21.84 1.52
C GLY A 86 0.59 22.66 1.82
N GLY A 87 1.35 22.17 2.80
CA GLY A 87 2.54 22.84 3.36
C GLY A 87 2.72 22.52 4.83
N SER A 88 3.75 23.11 5.47
CA SER A 88 3.94 23.02 6.92
C SER A 88 4.27 24.39 7.52
N ILE A 89 3.60 24.72 8.62
CA ILE A 89 3.68 26.03 9.28
C ILE A 89 3.21 25.92 10.73
N GLY A 90 3.87 26.64 11.65
CA GLY A 90 3.47 26.66 13.08
C GLY A 90 3.44 25.29 13.78
N GLY A 91 4.17 24.29 13.29
CA GLY A 91 4.11 22.90 13.78
C GLY A 91 2.88 22.12 13.31
N ARG A 92 2.09 22.68 12.39
CA ARG A 92 1.01 22.01 11.65
C ARG A 92 1.51 21.65 10.25
N ALA A 93 0.85 20.70 9.60
CA ALA A 93 1.02 20.47 8.17
C ALA A 93 -0.26 19.95 7.55
N LEU A 94 -0.50 20.28 6.28
CA LEU A 94 -1.43 19.60 5.39
C LEU A 94 -0.59 18.87 4.34
N TRP A 95 -0.73 17.56 4.30
CA TRP A 95 -0.08 16.67 3.36
C TRP A 95 -1.07 16.16 2.33
N ILE A 96 -0.71 16.23 1.05
CA ILE A 96 -1.49 15.70 -0.08
C ILE A 96 -0.62 14.70 -0.83
N ALA A 97 -1.19 13.53 -1.15
CA ALA A 97 -0.51 12.49 -1.91
C ALA A 97 -0.11 12.97 -3.31
N GLY A 98 1.07 12.56 -3.78
CA GLY A 98 1.57 12.91 -5.12
C GLY A 98 1.86 14.41 -5.36
N ALA A 99 1.76 15.28 -4.35
CA ALA A 99 1.99 16.72 -4.48
C ALA A 99 3.37 17.07 -5.12
N PRO A 100 3.45 18.14 -5.93
CA PRO A 100 4.68 18.50 -6.63
C PRO A 100 5.83 18.89 -5.69
N ARG A 101 7.07 18.77 -6.15
CA ARG A 101 8.29 19.00 -5.37
C ARG A 101 9.08 20.21 -5.85
N PHE A 102 9.16 21.27 -5.05
CA PHE A 102 9.90 22.48 -5.41
C PHE A 102 11.07 22.72 -4.46
N ARG A 103 12.17 23.24 -5.01
CA ARG A 103 13.34 23.70 -4.25
C ARG A 103 13.84 24.99 -4.87
N THR A 104 14.08 26.00 -4.05
CA THR A 104 14.57 27.31 -4.51
C THR A 104 15.88 27.15 -5.31
N GLY A 105 15.96 27.82 -6.45
CA GLY A 105 17.08 27.73 -7.40
C GLY A 105 17.04 26.51 -8.35
N GLU A 106 16.07 25.60 -8.23
CA GLU A 106 15.90 24.55 -9.24
C GLU A 106 15.25 25.08 -10.51
N ARG A 107 15.81 24.67 -11.66
CA ARG A 107 15.24 24.90 -12.98
C ARG A 107 14.32 23.75 -13.34
N GLN A 108 13.09 24.04 -13.72
CA GLN A 108 12.04 23.04 -13.95
C GLN A 108 11.27 23.29 -15.26
N LEU A 109 10.65 22.23 -15.78
CA LEU A 109 9.57 22.30 -16.77
C LEU A 109 8.28 21.90 -16.07
N LEU A 110 7.26 22.74 -16.19
CA LEU A 110 6.00 22.62 -15.47
C LEU A 110 4.83 22.70 -16.44
N PHE A 111 3.85 21.82 -16.21
CA PHE A 111 2.53 21.84 -16.80
C PHE A 111 1.61 22.53 -15.79
N LEU A 112 0.94 23.60 -16.21
CA LEU A 112 0.16 24.46 -15.34
C LEU A 112 -1.28 24.53 -15.82
N SER A 113 -2.22 24.47 -14.89
CA SER A 113 -3.65 24.67 -15.12
C SER A 113 -4.15 25.86 -14.29
N ALA A 114 -5.18 26.53 -14.78
CA ALA A 114 -5.90 27.54 -13.99
C ALA A 114 -6.89 26.85 -13.04
N ALA A 115 -6.89 27.23 -11.77
CA ALA A 115 -8.00 26.95 -10.86
C ALA A 115 -9.21 27.85 -11.16
N ALA A 116 -10.35 27.61 -10.51
CA ALA A 116 -11.58 28.38 -10.72
C ALA A 116 -11.45 29.89 -10.38
N ASP A 117 -10.53 30.25 -9.47
CA ASP A 117 -10.16 31.63 -9.12
C ASP A 117 -9.11 32.25 -10.08
N GLY A 118 -8.67 31.49 -11.09
CA GLY A 118 -7.63 31.87 -12.05
C GLY A 118 -6.19 31.65 -11.56
N THR A 119 -5.97 31.21 -10.32
CA THR A 119 -4.62 30.93 -9.80
C THR A 119 -3.99 29.73 -10.50
N ALA A 120 -2.67 29.78 -10.72
CA ALA A 120 -1.95 28.71 -11.37
C ALA A 120 -1.58 27.60 -10.38
N HIS A 121 -1.79 26.34 -10.76
CA HIS A 121 -1.32 25.16 -10.02
C HIS A 121 -0.72 24.13 -10.98
N THR A 122 0.06 23.18 -10.46
CA THR A 122 0.70 22.14 -11.29
C THR A 122 -0.33 21.11 -11.77
N THR A 123 -0.51 20.99 -13.09
CA THR A 123 -1.47 20.05 -13.71
C THR A 123 -1.16 18.61 -13.30
N ALA A 124 -2.12 17.94 -12.65
CA ALA A 124 -1.95 16.57 -12.15
C ALA A 124 -0.77 16.40 -11.16
N LEU A 125 -0.61 17.37 -10.24
CA LEU A 125 0.34 17.33 -9.13
C LEU A 125 1.79 17.10 -9.58
N GLY A 126 2.59 16.30 -8.87
CA GLY A 126 3.98 15.97 -9.23
C GLY A 126 4.14 15.32 -10.62
N MET A 127 3.08 14.79 -11.23
CA MET A 127 3.14 14.37 -12.63
C MET A 127 3.15 15.53 -13.63
N GLY A 128 2.76 16.75 -13.25
CA GLY A 128 2.94 17.96 -14.06
C GLY A 128 4.37 18.52 -14.03
N GLN A 129 5.33 17.83 -13.40
CA GLN A 129 6.65 18.38 -13.13
C GLN A 129 7.80 17.56 -13.75
N PHE A 130 8.85 18.30 -14.13
CA PHE A 130 10.18 17.76 -14.44
C PHE A 130 11.28 18.72 -13.95
N VAL A 131 12.25 18.21 -13.19
CA VAL A 131 13.48 18.95 -12.85
C VAL A 131 14.44 18.89 -14.04
N LEU A 132 14.96 20.04 -14.46
CA LEU A 132 15.84 20.14 -15.63
C LEU A 132 17.31 20.13 -15.21
N ARG A 133 18.04 19.08 -15.59
CA ARG A 133 19.46 18.90 -15.22
C ARG A 133 20.34 18.61 -16.44
N PRO A 134 21.57 19.15 -16.53
CA PRO A 134 22.48 18.82 -17.61
C PRO A 134 22.98 17.37 -17.48
N HIS A 135 22.99 16.62 -18.57
CA HIS A 135 23.54 15.27 -18.59
C HIS A 135 25.07 15.30 -18.34
N PRO A 136 25.60 14.60 -17.32
CA PRO A 136 26.95 14.83 -16.80
C PRO A 136 28.10 14.55 -17.79
N ARG A 137 27.84 13.76 -18.85
CA ARG A 137 28.85 13.47 -19.89
C ARG A 137 28.66 14.21 -21.21
N THR A 138 27.49 14.83 -21.45
CA THR A 138 27.14 15.36 -22.78
C THR A 138 26.62 16.80 -22.76
N GLY A 139 26.38 17.38 -21.58
CA GLY A 139 25.81 18.73 -21.41
C GLY A 139 24.34 18.86 -21.82
N ALA A 140 23.76 17.89 -22.55
CA ALA A 140 22.38 17.93 -23.00
C ALA A 140 21.39 17.97 -21.83
N THR A 141 20.45 18.90 -21.83
CA THR A 141 19.44 19.01 -20.78
C THR A 141 18.52 17.79 -20.76
N LEU A 142 18.48 17.12 -19.62
CA LEU A 142 17.50 16.09 -19.28
C LEU A 142 16.36 16.74 -18.51
N ALA A 143 15.15 16.30 -18.81
CA ALA A 143 14.01 16.41 -17.92
C ALA A 143 13.97 15.15 -17.05
N GLU A 144 14.13 15.33 -15.74
CA GLU A 144 14.08 14.27 -14.74
C GLU A 144 12.77 14.41 -13.96
N ARG A 145 11.93 13.38 -13.98
CA ARG A 145 10.83 13.25 -13.02
C ARG A 145 11.30 12.36 -11.88
N ARG A 146 11.21 12.86 -10.65
CA ARG A 146 11.24 12.00 -9.46
C ARG A 146 9.87 11.38 -9.28
N VAL A 147 9.93 10.12 -8.93
CA VAL A 147 8.84 9.16 -8.93
C VAL A 147 9.24 8.31 -7.72
N ASP A 148 8.74 8.61 -6.54
CA ASP A 148 9.40 8.23 -5.28
C ASP A 148 8.92 6.86 -4.76
N GLY A 149 9.82 6.11 -4.11
CA GLY A 149 9.55 4.78 -3.58
C GLY A 149 10.34 4.55 -2.30
N LEU A 150 9.66 4.08 -1.25
CA LEU A 150 10.17 4.09 0.12
C LEU A 150 10.98 2.82 0.44
N VAL A 151 12.01 2.53 -0.36
CA VAL A 151 12.95 1.41 -0.13
C VAL A 151 14.41 1.85 -0.32
N VAL A 152 15.29 1.38 0.56
CA VAL A 152 16.73 1.67 0.53
C VAL A 152 17.41 0.91 -0.63
N GLY A 153 17.80 1.60 -1.71
CA GLY A 153 18.76 1.04 -2.68
C GLY A 153 18.70 1.42 -4.16
N ASP A 154 18.67 2.73 -4.53
CA ASP A 154 19.00 3.27 -5.88
C ASP A 154 18.05 2.87 -7.07
N ARG A 155 17.58 3.71 -8.01
CA ARG A 155 17.05 5.10 -7.97
C ARG A 155 15.79 5.15 -8.86
N PRO A 156 14.65 5.69 -8.40
CA PRO A 156 13.42 5.69 -9.19
C PRO A 156 13.29 6.97 -10.06
N LEU A 157 14.35 7.34 -10.79
CA LEU A 157 14.44 8.60 -11.53
C LEU A 157 14.19 8.41 -13.03
N ARG A 158 13.03 8.83 -13.54
CA ARG A 158 12.73 8.79 -14.97
C ARG A 158 13.36 9.98 -15.69
N ARG A 159 14.27 9.70 -16.64
CA ARG A 159 15.04 10.74 -17.36
C ARG A 159 14.76 10.72 -18.86
N VAL A 160 14.40 11.87 -19.43
CA VAL A 160 14.16 12.04 -20.87
C VAL A 160 14.89 13.27 -21.38
N PRO A 161 15.58 13.25 -22.54
CA PRO A 161 16.16 14.46 -23.12
C PRO A 161 15.09 15.53 -23.37
N LEU A 162 15.28 16.75 -22.86
CA LEU A 162 14.29 17.83 -22.94
C LEU A 162 13.85 18.10 -24.39
N ALA A 163 14.80 18.12 -25.33
CA ALA A 163 14.51 18.30 -26.75
C ALA A 163 13.60 17.20 -27.36
N ARG A 164 13.55 15.99 -26.77
CA ARG A 164 12.58 14.95 -27.16
C ARG A 164 11.19 15.25 -26.63
N LEU A 165 11.08 15.72 -25.38
CA LEU A 165 9.80 16.13 -24.80
C LEU A 165 9.20 17.33 -25.54
N LEU A 166 9.97 18.39 -25.78
CA LEU A 166 9.50 19.58 -26.51
C LEU A 166 8.95 19.23 -27.91
N ARG A 167 9.59 18.29 -28.63
CA ARG A 167 9.06 17.78 -29.91
C ARG A 167 7.77 16.97 -29.78
N THR A 168 7.56 16.28 -28.67
CA THR A 168 6.28 15.61 -28.37
C THR A 168 5.20 16.64 -28.07
N PHE A 169 5.51 17.69 -27.31
CA PHE A 169 4.56 18.76 -26.97
C PHE A 169 4.12 19.53 -28.21
N ALA A 170 5.07 20.05 -29.00
CA ALA A 170 4.77 20.79 -30.23
C ALA A 170 3.80 20.01 -31.15
N ARG A 171 4.11 18.74 -31.44
CA ARG A 171 3.23 17.86 -32.24
C ARG A 171 1.86 17.63 -31.61
N THR A 172 1.78 17.57 -30.28
CA THR A 172 0.52 17.36 -29.57
C THR A 172 -0.34 18.62 -29.65
N ILE A 173 0.25 19.80 -29.43
CA ILE A 173 -0.41 21.10 -29.49
C ILE A 173 -0.89 21.39 -30.92
N GLU A 174 -0.05 21.15 -31.94
CA GLU A 174 -0.41 21.25 -33.36
C GLU A 174 -1.60 20.34 -33.73
N GLN A 175 -1.71 19.16 -33.11
CA GLN A 175 -2.77 18.18 -33.36
C GLN A 175 -4.02 18.38 -32.50
N ASP A 176 -3.95 19.17 -31.42
CA ASP A 176 -5.04 19.24 -30.43
C ASP A 176 -6.23 20.02 -30.98
N GLY A 177 -5.96 21.11 -31.72
CA GLY A 177 -6.99 22.00 -32.26
C GLY A 177 -7.95 22.56 -31.20
N GLY A 178 -7.55 22.49 -29.93
CA GLY A 178 -8.43 22.63 -28.77
C GLY A 178 -8.84 24.07 -28.48
N GLY A 179 -9.68 24.21 -27.45
CA GLY A 179 -10.08 25.53 -26.94
C GLY A 179 -8.89 26.39 -26.55
N ALA A 180 -9.08 27.71 -26.57
CA ALA A 180 -8.08 28.65 -26.09
C ALA A 180 -7.73 28.33 -24.62
N PRO A 181 -6.44 28.23 -24.25
CA PRO A 181 -6.04 28.01 -22.86
C PRO A 181 -6.58 29.11 -21.93
N ALA A 182 -6.88 28.74 -20.69
CA ALA A 182 -7.20 29.71 -19.66
C ALA A 182 -6.00 30.64 -19.37
N LEU A 183 -6.29 31.87 -18.95
CA LEU A 183 -5.27 32.80 -18.50
C LEU A 183 -4.90 32.50 -17.04
N LEU A 184 -3.60 32.39 -16.79
CA LEU A 184 -3.06 32.19 -15.45
C LEU A 184 -2.87 33.55 -14.75
N LEU A 185 -3.42 33.69 -13.54
CA LEU A 185 -3.16 34.83 -12.67
C LEU A 185 -1.71 34.78 -12.20
N ALA A 186 -0.95 35.86 -12.43
CA ALA A 186 0.47 35.94 -12.11
C ALA A 186 0.76 35.93 -10.60
N ASP A 187 -0.06 36.66 -9.84
CA ASP A 187 0.07 36.85 -8.40
C ASP A 187 -1.26 36.47 -7.71
N PRO A 188 -1.32 35.36 -6.95
CA PRO A 188 -2.54 34.94 -6.25
C PRO A 188 -2.86 35.93 -5.10
N PRO A 189 -4.13 36.14 -4.71
CA PRO A 189 -4.49 37.07 -3.63
C PRO A 189 -3.75 36.78 -2.31
N GLU A 190 -3.53 35.50 -2.00
CA GLU A 190 -2.80 35.01 -0.83
C GLU A 190 -1.31 35.41 -0.84
N LEU A 191 -0.77 35.96 -1.93
CA LEU A 191 0.57 36.53 -1.95
C LEU A 191 0.65 37.84 -1.16
N ALA A 192 -0.44 38.62 -1.12
CA ALA A 192 -0.48 39.97 -0.57
C ALA A 192 -1.29 40.10 0.73
N ASP A 193 -2.10 39.10 1.11
CA ASP A 193 -2.98 39.15 2.27
C ASP A 193 -2.22 39.24 3.62
N PRO A 194 -2.34 40.35 4.39
CA PRO A 194 -1.68 40.48 5.68
C PRO A 194 -2.30 39.63 6.81
N GLY A 195 -3.47 39.02 6.59
CA GLY A 195 -4.18 38.19 7.57
C GLY A 195 -3.69 36.74 7.68
N LEU A 196 -2.88 36.27 6.73
CA LEU A 196 -2.38 34.89 6.69
C LEU A 196 -1.13 34.71 7.56
N GLU A 197 -1.02 33.56 8.24
CA GLU A 197 0.26 33.10 8.80
C GLU A 197 1.21 32.77 7.63
N ARG A 198 2.51 33.11 7.73
CA ARG A 198 3.48 32.90 6.65
C ARG A 198 4.80 32.32 7.15
N ALA A 199 5.32 31.33 6.43
CA ALA A 199 6.66 30.77 6.64
C ALA A 199 7.40 30.63 5.30
N PRO A 200 8.55 31.32 5.11
CA PRO A 200 9.41 31.05 3.95
C PRO A 200 10.07 29.68 4.14
N VAL A 201 10.07 28.87 3.08
CA VAL A 201 10.69 27.54 3.08
C VAL A 201 11.69 27.41 1.94
N ALA A 202 12.79 26.70 2.17
CA ALA A 202 13.77 26.44 1.11
C ALA A 202 13.22 25.46 0.06
N GLU A 203 12.32 24.57 0.50
CA GLU A 203 11.81 23.42 -0.23
C GLU A 203 10.33 23.17 0.11
N PHE A 204 9.54 22.83 -0.90
CA PHE A 204 8.23 22.22 -0.77
C PHE A 204 8.36 20.77 -1.21
N THR A 205 8.52 19.87 -0.23
CA THR A 205 8.69 18.43 -0.45
C THR A 205 7.75 17.68 0.49
N LEU A 206 6.44 17.84 0.30
CA LEU A 206 5.44 17.16 1.13
C LEU A 206 5.67 15.63 1.16
N MET A 207 6.10 15.04 0.06
CA MET A 207 6.37 13.60 -0.04
C MET A 207 7.52 13.08 0.87
N ASP A 208 8.42 13.92 1.39
CA ASP A 208 9.34 13.52 2.48
C ASP A 208 8.63 13.70 3.83
N ALA A 209 7.39 13.21 3.90
CA ALA A 209 6.42 13.57 4.92
C ALA A 209 6.99 13.34 6.33
N PRO A 210 6.71 14.22 7.31
CA PRO A 210 6.82 13.82 8.70
C PRO A 210 6.03 12.52 8.83
N ALA A 211 6.73 11.41 9.13
CA ALA A 211 6.06 10.12 9.22
C ALA A 211 4.89 10.29 10.20
N ALA A 212 3.68 9.98 9.78
CA ALA A 212 2.49 10.33 10.56
C ALA A 212 1.58 9.11 10.70
N ARG A 213 0.82 9.09 11.80
CA ARG A 213 -0.23 8.10 12.05
C ARG A 213 -1.30 8.65 12.97
N TRP A 214 -2.47 8.02 12.97
CA TRP A 214 -3.49 8.21 13.99
C TRP A 214 -3.03 7.60 15.32
N PHE A 215 -3.28 8.28 16.43
CA PHE A 215 -2.92 7.81 17.80
C PHE A 215 -4.14 7.15 18.48
N GLU A 216 -5.33 7.42 17.93
CA GLU A 216 -6.64 6.89 18.25
C GLU A 216 -6.61 5.35 18.31
N ALA A 217 -5.91 4.73 17.35
CA ALA A 217 -5.69 3.28 17.27
C ALA A 217 -5.02 2.67 18.52
N ASP A 218 -4.09 3.36 19.18
CA ASP A 218 -3.42 2.84 20.39
C ASP A 218 -4.37 2.81 21.60
N SER A 219 -5.50 3.52 21.51
CA SER A 219 -6.59 3.54 22.49
C SER A 219 -7.86 2.82 22.03
N GLY A 220 -7.81 2.13 20.89
CA GLY A 220 -8.98 1.48 20.28
C GLY A 220 -10.12 2.42 19.93
N GLN A 221 -9.82 3.72 19.69
CA GLN A 221 -10.80 4.68 19.21
C GLN A 221 -10.87 4.63 17.68
N PRO A 222 -12.08 4.62 17.09
CA PRO A 222 -12.24 4.65 15.64
C PRO A 222 -11.91 6.03 15.07
N VAL A 223 -11.30 6.06 13.89
CA VAL A 223 -11.17 7.25 13.06
C VAL A 223 -12.43 7.36 12.19
N VAL A 224 -13.16 8.46 12.33
CA VAL A 224 -14.49 8.63 11.72
C VAL A 224 -14.45 9.59 10.54
N TYR A 225 -14.81 9.11 9.35
CA TYR A 225 -14.86 9.90 8.12
C TYR A 225 -16.30 10.31 7.79
N GLN A 226 -16.58 11.61 7.72
CA GLN A 226 -17.87 12.13 7.27
C GLN A 226 -17.95 12.08 5.74
N THR A 227 -19.12 11.80 5.16
CA THR A 227 -19.30 11.79 3.70
C THR A 227 -20.01 13.04 3.20
N ALA A 228 -19.51 13.61 2.10
CA ALA A 228 -20.03 14.83 1.50
C ALA A 228 -20.39 14.56 0.03
N GLY A 229 -21.70 14.60 -0.27
CA GLY A 229 -22.21 14.26 -1.59
C GLY A 229 -22.23 12.75 -1.88
N GLN A 230 -22.16 12.41 -3.17
CA GLN A 230 -22.16 11.07 -3.75
C GLN A 230 -21.55 11.16 -5.14
N ASN A 231 -21.04 10.07 -5.72
CA ASN A 231 -20.73 10.09 -7.15
C ASN A 231 -22.04 10.08 -7.97
N GLU A 232 -22.28 11.10 -8.80
CA GLU A 232 -23.55 11.29 -9.52
C GLU A 232 -23.90 10.13 -10.46
N ALA A 233 -22.88 9.50 -11.08
CA ALA A 233 -23.08 8.42 -12.04
C ALA A 233 -23.43 7.08 -11.39
N LEU A 234 -22.90 6.81 -10.20
CA LEU A 234 -23.10 5.56 -9.46
C LEU A 234 -24.23 5.68 -8.41
N GLY A 235 -24.51 6.90 -7.95
CA GLY A 235 -25.53 7.23 -6.96
C GLY A 235 -25.12 6.89 -5.51
N ALA A 236 -25.94 7.35 -4.55
CA ALA A 236 -25.68 7.21 -3.11
C ALA A 236 -25.30 5.78 -2.68
N SER A 237 -26.09 4.78 -3.08
CA SER A 237 -25.95 3.42 -2.56
C SER A 237 -24.61 2.79 -2.93
N ALA A 238 -24.20 2.90 -4.19
CA ALA A 238 -22.91 2.39 -4.66
C ALA A 238 -21.74 3.22 -4.11
N SER A 239 -21.90 4.54 -4.01
CA SER A 239 -20.90 5.42 -3.41
C SER A 239 -20.61 5.04 -1.95
N LEU A 240 -21.65 4.89 -1.14
CA LEU A 240 -21.51 4.52 0.28
C LEU A 240 -21.02 3.09 0.47
N ALA A 241 -21.46 2.14 -0.37
CA ALA A 241 -20.98 0.76 -0.33
C ALA A 241 -19.48 0.65 -0.65
N ALA A 242 -18.99 1.44 -1.62
CA ALA A 242 -17.57 1.52 -1.94
C ALA A 242 -16.73 2.07 -0.77
N ILE A 243 -17.22 3.11 -0.07
CA ILE A 243 -16.57 3.65 1.13
C ILE A 243 -16.61 2.67 2.30
N ASP A 244 -17.76 2.06 2.59
CA ASP A 244 -17.89 1.07 3.67
C ASP A 244 -16.96 -0.14 3.45
N GLY A 245 -16.85 -0.61 2.21
CA GLY A 245 -15.89 -1.64 1.83
C GLY A 245 -14.43 -1.21 2.03
N ALA A 246 -14.08 0.00 1.62
CA ALA A 246 -12.71 0.52 1.72
C ALA A 246 -12.25 0.75 3.17
N LEU A 247 -13.13 1.28 4.03
CA LEU A 247 -12.89 1.41 5.46
C LEU A 247 -12.73 0.04 6.13
N ALA A 248 -13.56 -0.94 5.74
CA ALA A 248 -13.49 -2.31 6.22
C ALA A 248 -12.22 -3.04 5.76
N ALA A 249 -11.70 -2.76 4.56
CA ALA A 249 -10.49 -3.39 4.04
C ALA A 249 -9.25 -3.08 4.90
N TRP A 250 -9.12 -1.84 5.39
CA TRP A 250 -8.06 -1.46 6.34
C TRP A 250 -8.34 -1.93 7.77
N THR A 251 -9.59 -1.81 8.24
CA THR A 251 -9.99 -2.16 9.62
C THR A 251 -9.88 -3.66 9.91
N ASN A 252 -10.15 -4.51 8.92
CA ASN A 252 -10.15 -5.97 9.10
C ASN A 252 -8.77 -6.62 8.91
N VAL A 253 -7.68 -5.84 8.80
CA VAL A 253 -6.33 -6.40 8.73
C VAL A 253 -5.95 -7.00 10.07
N SER A 254 -5.91 -8.34 10.14
CA SER A 254 -5.44 -9.08 11.32
C SER A 254 -4.11 -8.50 11.80
N GLY A 255 -4.02 -8.18 13.08
CA GLY A 255 -2.81 -7.64 13.69
C GLY A 255 -2.52 -6.15 13.43
N ALA A 256 -3.42 -5.43 12.76
CA ALA A 256 -3.47 -3.97 12.83
C ALA A 256 -4.44 -3.53 13.95
N SER A 257 -4.18 -2.38 14.59
CA SER A 257 -5.04 -1.81 15.64
C SER A 257 -5.94 -0.66 15.15
N ILE A 258 -5.77 -0.22 13.91
CA ILE A 258 -6.54 0.88 13.32
C ILE A 258 -7.98 0.44 13.03
N VAL A 259 -8.95 1.25 13.46
CA VAL A 259 -10.37 1.08 13.16
C VAL A 259 -10.84 2.33 12.42
N LEU A 260 -11.39 2.15 11.22
CA LEU A 260 -11.93 3.23 10.41
C LEU A 260 -13.45 3.05 10.28
N GLU A 261 -14.20 4.12 10.54
CA GLU A 261 -15.67 4.10 10.50
C GLU A 261 -16.22 5.21 9.61
N ARG A 262 -17.34 4.95 8.94
CA ARG A 262 -18.09 5.99 8.24
C ARG A 262 -18.98 6.72 9.23
N GLY A 263 -18.84 8.03 9.28
CA GLY A 263 -19.69 8.94 10.04
C GLY A 263 -21.04 9.21 9.37
N GLY A 264 -21.55 10.40 9.64
CA GLY A 264 -22.75 10.94 9.01
C GLY A 264 -22.44 11.64 7.69
N THR A 265 -23.47 12.29 7.15
CA THR A 265 -23.34 13.19 6.01
C THR A 265 -22.99 14.60 6.47
N THR A 266 -22.15 15.29 5.71
CA THR A 266 -21.75 16.68 5.94
C THR A 266 -21.82 17.51 4.65
N THR A 267 -21.73 18.84 4.78
CA THR A 267 -21.61 19.75 3.63
C THR A 267 -20.19 19.62 3.04
N PRO A 268 -20.01 19.54 1.71
CA PRO A 268 -18.71 19.58 1.08
C PRO A 268 -17.90 20.82 1.50
N ALA A 269 -16.61 20.62 1.80
CA ALA A 269 -15.62 21.66 2.04
C ALA A 269 -14.38 21.41 1.14
N PRO A 270 -13.62 22.45 0.77
CA PRO A 270 -12.35 22.29 0.08
C PRO A 270 -11.28 21.72 1.02
N LEU A 271 -10.22 21.14 0.46
CA LEU A 271 -9.08 20.58 1.20
C LEU A 271 -8.45 21.63 2.12
N SER A 272 -8.66 21.43 3.41
CA SER A 272 -8.21 22.29 4.51
C SER A 272 -7.90 21.42 5.73
N CYS A 273 -7.63 22.04 6.88
CA CYS A 273 -7.50 21.39 8.18
C CYS A 273 -8.52 22.01 9.15
N ASP A 274 -9.81 21.72 8.94
CA ASP A 274 -10.93 22.32 9.69
C ASP A 274 -11.33 21.53 10.95
N GLY A 275 -10.73 20.35 11.16
CA GLY A 275 -11.01 19.40 12.23
C GLY A 275 -11.97 18.27 11.85
N ILE A 276 -12.41 18.17 10.60
CA ILE A 276 -13.38 17.17 10.12
C ILE A 276 -12.73 16.29 9.04
N SER A 277 -12.49 15.02 9.35
CA SER A 277 -12.08 14.05 8.32
C SER A 277 -13.23 13.81 7.34
N GLN A 278 -13.07 14.21 6.08
CA GLN A 278 -14.13 14.30 5.09
C GLN A 278 -13.81 13.54 3.79
N ILE A 279 -14.82 12.85 3.25
CA ILE A 279 -14.79 12.21 1.94
C ILE A 279 -15.76 12.95 1.03
N VAL A 280 -15.22 13.71 0.07
CA VAL A 280 -15.95 14.54 -0.90
C VAL A 280 -16.03 13.84 -2.25
N PHE A 281 -17.21 13.80 -2.84
CA PHE A 281 -17.41 13.28 -4.19
C PHE A 281 -17.51 14.36 -5.27
N ASP A 282 -17.03 14.01 -6.46
CA ASP A 282 -17.18 14.77 -7.71
C ASP A 282 -16.65 16.21 -7.68
N ASP A 283 -15.55 16.43 -6.93
CA ASP A 283 -14.73 17.65 -6.87
C ASP A 283 -15.50 18.99 -7.12
N PRO A 284 -16.40 19.37 -6.19
CA PRO A 284 -17.26 20.54 -6.35
C PRO A 284 -16.50 21.87 -6.23
N PHE A 285 -15.22 21.84 -5.85
CA PHE A 285 -14.35 23.01 -5.73
C PHE A 285 -13.33 23.13 -6.87
N HIS A 286 -13.27 22.13 -7.77
CA HIS A 286 -12.34 22.05 -8.89
C HIS A 286 -10.87 22.12 -8.45
N GLU A 287 -10.56 21.33 -7.42
CA GLU A 287 -9.22 21.10 -6.88
C GLU A 287 -8.35 20.28 -7.84
N MET A 288 -8.98 19.56 -8.78
CA MET A 288 -8.36 18.77 -9.82
C MET A 288 -8.84 19.19 -11.22
N PRO A 289 -7.98 19.06 -12.25
CA PRO A 289 -8.43 19.18 -13.63
C PRO A 289 -9.28 17.98 -14.05
N ASN A 290 -10.32 18.25 -14.85
CA ASN A 290 -11.16 17.23 -15.47
C ASN A 290 -10.34 16.24 -16.32
N PRO A 291 -10.73 14.96 -16.40
CA PRO A 291 -10.04 13.97 -17.22
C PRO A 291 -10.08 14.27 -18.71
N VAL A 292 -8.94 14.09 -19.38
CA VAL A 292 -8.81 14.18 -20.84
C VAL A 292 -8.77 12.77 -21.42
N ALA A 293 -9.76 12.44 -22.25
CA ALA A 293 -9.91 11.10 -22.84
C ALA A 293 -9.85 9.97 -21.78
N CYS A 294 -10.64 10.15 -20.71
CA CYS A 294 -10.69 9.23 -19.57
C CYS A 294 -9.33 8.98 -18.90
N SER A 295 -8.44 9.98 -18.90
CA SER A 295 -7.12 9.97 -18.27
C SER A 295 -6.91 11.28 -17.50
N GLY A 296 -6.48 11.23 -16.23
CA GLY A 296 -6.44 12.38 -15.31
C GLY A 296 -6.35 11.89 -13.87
N VAL A 297 -6.39 12.79 -12.86
CA VAL A 297 -6.47 12.42 -11.42
C VAL A 297 -7.79 11.71 -11.13
N LEU A 298 -7.84 10.56 -10.44
CA LEU A 298 -9.11 9.96 -10.00
C LEU A 298 -9.57 10.53 -8.66
N ALA A 299 -8.64 10.79 -7.74
CA ALA A 299 -8.91 11.38 -6.43
C ALA A 299 -7.63 11.98 -5.81
N LEU A 300 -7.80 12.70 -4.70
CA LEU A 300 -6.73 13.20 -3.82
C LEU A 300 -6.97 12.73 -2.39
N GLY A 301 -6.10 11.88 -1.86
CA GLY A 301 -5.99 11.55 -0.44
C GLY A 301 -4.94 12.39 0.27
N GLY A 302 -5.24 12.80 1.50
CA GLY A 302 -4.34 13.62 2.31
C GLY A 302 -4.65 13.60 3.80
N TYR A 303 -3.78 14.22 4.59
CA TYR A 303 -3.98 14.32 6.04
C TYR A 303 -3.37 15.59 6.64
N CYS A 304 -3.96 16.03 7.74
CA CYS A 304 -3.40 17.10 8.58
C CYS A 304 -2.65 16.53 9.77
N THR A 305 -1.57 17.18 10.19
CA THR A 305 -0.78 16.79 11.37
C THR A 305 -0.65 17.93 12.38
N SER A 306 -0.49 17.56 13.65
CA SER A 306 -0.04 18.44 14.73
C SER A 306 1.41 18.18 15.10
N ALA A 307 2.02 19.07 15.90
CA ALA A 307 3.39 18.93 16.40
C ALA A 307 3.57 17.82 17.47
N VAL A 308 2.49 17.11 17.84
CA VAL A 308 2.54 16.01 18.81
C VAL A 308 3.15 14.78 18.14
N THR A 309 4.08 14.11 18.83
CA THR A 309 4.79 12.94 18.28
C THR A 309 4.84 11.75 19.25
N GLU A 310 4.88 10.54 18.71
CA GLU A 310 5.05 9.27 19.42
C GLU A 310 6.10 8.39 18.71
N VAL A 311 6.57 7.30 19.33
CA VAL A 311 7.56 6.38 18.74
C VAL A 311 6.97 4.97 18.66
N VAL A 312 6.88 4.44 17.45
CA VAL A 312 6.33 3.11 17.15
C VAL A 312 7.32 2.35 16.29
N ASN A 313 7.61 1.09 16.63
CA ASN A 313 8.60 0.25 15.93
C ASN A 313 9.97 0.95 15.72
N GLY A 314 10.39 1.79 16.68
CA GLY A 314 11.65 2.54 16.64
C GLY A 314 11.66 3.78 15.74
N LYS A 315 10.54 4.13 15.10
CA LYS A 315 10.38 5.32 14.26
C LYS A 315 9.50 6.36 14.95
N THR A 316 9.90 7.63 14.93
CA THR A 316 9.08 8.74 15.42
C THR A 316 7.99 9.06 14.40
N PHE A 317 6.75 9.21 14.88
CA PHE A 317 5.61 9.62 14.10
C PHE A 317 4.94 10.87 14.67
N TYR A 318 4.43 11.74 13.80
CA TYR A 318 3.56 12.86 14.13
C TYR A 318 2.10 12.39 14.19
N ARG A 319 1.29 13.04 15.04
CA ARG A 319 -0.14 12.75 15.15
C ARG A 319 -0.89 13.33 13.96
N ILE A 320 -1.53 12.45 13.19
CA ILE A 320 -2.60 12.82 12.27
C ILE A 320 -3.79 13.34 13.09
N THR A 321 -4.37 14.45 12.65
CA THR A 321 -5.57 15.06 13.26
C THR A 321 -6.78 15.04 12.35
N GLU A 322 -6.58 14.83 11.04
CA GLU A 322 -7.60 14.90 10.01
C GLU A 322 -7.15 14.07 8.80
N GLY A 323 -8.08 13.37 8.15
CA GLY A 323 -7.84 12.62 6.92
C GLY A 323 -8.91 12.97 5.88
N ASN A 324 -8.50 13.49 4.73
CA ASN A 324 -9.41 14.02 3.71
C ASN A 324 -9.20 13.33 2.36
N ILE A 325 -10.32 13.12 1.65
CA ILE A 325 -10.35 12.52 0.31
C ILE A 325 -11.30 13.35 -0.58
N THR A 326 -10.82 13.84 -1.72
CA THR A 326 -11.67 14.41 -2.78
C THR A 326 -11.62 13.49 -4.01
N PHE A 327 -12.75 12.90 -4.43
CA PHE A 327 -12.85 12.20 -5.71
C PHE A 327 -13.09 13.18 -6.87
N ASN A 328 -12.44 12.96 -8.00
CA ASN A 328 -12.56 13.82 -9.18
C ASN A 328 -13.85 13.53 -9.97
N GLN A 329 -14.43 14.59 -10.54
CA GLN A 329 -15.54 14.53 -11.48
C GLN A 329 -15.10 14.07 -12.89
N GLY A 330 -16.07 13.92 -13.80
CA GLY A 330 -15.84 13.71 -15.24
C GLY A 330 -15.57 12.26 -15.68
N PHE A 331 -15.27 11.33 -14.77
CA PHE A 331 -15.08 9.91 -15.09
C PHE A 331 -16.37 9.13 -15.36
N ALA A 332 -17.54 9.74 -15.11
CA ALA A 332 -18.87 9.16 -15.33
C ALA A 332 -19.11 8.55 -16.73
N SER A 333 -18.45 9.07 -17.76
CA SER A 333 -18.59 8.59 -19.15
C SER A 333 -17.60 7.48 -19.53
N CYS A 334 -16.68 7.13 -18.64
CA CYS A 334 -15.58 6.21 -18.89
C CYS A 334 -16.01 4.78 -18.60
N SER A 335 -15.83 3.86 -19.56
CA SER A 335 -16.34 2.48 -19.48
C SER A 335 -15.74 1.63 -18.36
N PHE A 336 -14.65 2.08 -17.73
CA PHE A 336 -14.09 1.45 -16.53
C PHE A 336 -14.69 1.98 -15.23
N TRP A 337 -15.42 3.10 -15.22
CA TRP A 337 -15.94 3.68 -13.99
C TRP A 337 -17.17 2.90 -13.52
N ASN A 338 -17.05 2.28 -12.35
CA ASN A 338 -18.05 1.43 -11.72
C ASN A 338 -17.80 1.36 -10.20
N GLU A 339 -18.74 0.80 -9.45
CA GLU A 339 -18.67 0.66 -7.98
C GLU A 339 -17.40 -0.05 -7.49
N THR A 340 -16.99 -1.14 -8.14
CA THR A 340 -15.76 -1.88 -7.79
C THR A 340 -14.51 -1.01 -7.98
N ASN A 341 -14.42 -0.27 -9.07
CA ASN A 341 -13.26 0.58 -9.34
C ASN A 341 -13.27 1.86 -8.48
N LEU A 342 -14.45 2.36 -8.08
CA LEU A 342 -14.55 3.39 -7.03
C LEU A 342 -14.04 2.85 -5.69
N ALA A 343 -14.35 1.60 -5.33
CA ALA A 343 -13.88 0.97 -4.09
C ALA A 343 -12.36 0.73 -4.07
N GLU A 344 -11.74 0.40 -5.22
CA GLU A 344 -10.27 0.34 -5.36
C GLU A 344 -9.63 1.71 -5.09
N VAL A 345 -10.13 2.78 -5.72
CA VAL A 345 -9.66 4.16 -5.49
C VAL A 345 -9.88 4.59 -4.05
N ALA A 346 -11.06 4.36 -3.48
CA ALA A 346 -11.38 4.70 -2.09
C ALA A 346 -10.42 4.02 -1.09
N THR A 347 -10.03 2.78 -1.35
CA THR A 347 -9.09 2.05 -0.49
C THR A 347 -7.68 2.62 -0.59
N HIS A 348 -7.25 2.99 -1.80
CA HIS A 348 -5.98 3.67 -2.03
C HIS A 348 -5.90 5.02 -1.30
N GLU A 349 -6.88 5.92 -1.50
CA GLU A 349 -6.86 7.23 -0.86
C GLU A 349 -7.01 7.14 0.68
N LEU A 350 -7.77 6.18 1.22
CA LEU A 350 -7.79 5.92 2.66
C LEU A 350 -6.44 5.45 3.20
N GLY A 351 -5.66 4.70 2.42
CA GLY A 351 -4.28 4.35 2.80
C GLY A 351 -3.41 5.59 3.00
N HIS A 352 -3.58 6.59 2.13
CA HIS A 352 -2.95 7.90 2.28
C HIS A 352 -3.42 8.63 3.56
N THR A 353 -4.73 8.69 3.85
CA THR A 353 -5.24 9.36 5.06
C THR A 353 -4.81 8.69 6.38
N ILE A 354 -4.34 7.43 6.34
CA ILE A 354 -3.76 6.73 7.51
C ILE A 354 -2.22 6.70 7.49
N GLY A 355 -1.57 7.50 6.65
CA GLY A 355 -0.11 7.70 6.66
C GLY A 355 0.70 6.71 5.82
N ILE A 356 0.05 5.91 4.95
CA ILE A 356 0.74 5.00 4.02
C ILE A 356 1.03 5.74 2.71
N GLY A 357 2.28 5.70 2.26
CA GLY A 357 2.70 6.25 0.96
C GLY A 357 2.49 5.25 -0.18
N HIS A 358 2.83 5.62 -1.42
CA HIS A 358 2.82 4.65 -2.51
C HIS A 358 3.83 3.51 -2.25
N SER A 359 3.41 2.26 -2.47
CA SER A 359 4.28 1.07 -2.38
C SER A 359 5.48 1.17 -3.34
N SER A 360 5.20 1.67 -4.54
CA SER A 360 6.17 2.07 -5.55
C SER A 360 5.52 2.98 -6.58
N GLU A 361 6.33 3.84 -7.17
CA GLU A 361 5.96 4.60 -8.37
C GLU A 361 6.72 4.12 -9.65
N ASP A 362 7.54 3.06 -9.58
CA ASP A 362 8.28 2.54 -10.75
C ASP A 362 7.49 1.44 -11.50
N ASP A 363 7.27 1.65 -12.81
CA ASP A 363 6.68 0.63 -13.70
C ASP A 363 7.50 -0.68 -13.77
N ASN A 364 8.76 -0.68 -13.34
CA ASN A 364 9.66 -1.84 -13.29
C ASN A 364 9.80 -2.45 -11.88
N ALA A 365 9.02 -1.99 -10.89
CA ALA A 365 9.10 -2.46 -9.51
C ALA A 365 8.83 -3.97 -9.35
N PRO A 366 9.31 -4.58 -8.24
CA PRO A 366 9.00 -5.97 -7.90
C PRO A 366 7.49 -6.26 -7.89
N PRO A 367 7.04 -7.47 -8.28
CA PRO A 367 5.61 -7.80 -8.38
C PRO A 367 4.81 -7.50 -7.11
N VAL A 368 5.37 -7.73 -5.92
CA VAL A 368 4.68 -7.47 -4.64
C VAL A 368 4.33 -5.99 -4.44
N LEU A 369 5.22 -5.06 -4.80
CA LEU A 369 4.95 -3.63 -4.68
C LEU A 369 3.95 -3.18 -5.76
N LYS A 370 3.96 -3.82 -6.93
CA LYS A 370 3.03 -3.51 -8.02
C LYS A 370 1.62 -4.07 -7.80
N ASP A 371 1.50 -5.16 -7.07
CA ASP A 371 0.23 -5.78 -6.73
C ASP A 371 -0.47 -5.12 -5.54
N ALA A 372 0.25 -4.30 -4.75
CA ALA A 372 -0.30 -3.48 -3.69
C ALA A 372 -1.43 -2.56 -4.18
N THR A 373 -2.45 -2.36 -3.35
CA THR A 373 -3.49 -1.35 -3.60
C THR A 373 -2.89 0.06 -3.49
N MET A 374 -1.88 0.26 -2.65
CA MET A 374 -1.08 1.50 -2.59
C MET A 374 -0.07 1.66 -3.74
N TYR A 375 -0.08 0.80 -4.76
CA TYR A 375 0.68 1.06 -5.98
C TYR A 375 0.07 2.24 -6.72
N TYR A 376 0.90 3.13 -7.26
CA TYR A 376 0.44 4.31 -8.00
C TYR A 376 -0.27 3.99 -9.34
N ARG A 377 -0.39 2.70 -9.72
CA ARG A 377 -1.12 2.23 -10.93
C ARG A 377 -1.85 0.86 -10.82
N ALA A 378 -3.15 0.87 -10.56
CA ALA A 378 -4.22 -0.12 -10.74
C ALA A 378 -3.93 -1.22 -11.73
N HIS A 379 -4.75 -2.21 -11.46
CA HIS A 379 -5.09 -3.23 -12.40
C HIS A 379 -6.52 -2.97 -12.92
N PHE A 380 -7.40 -2.24 -12.18
CA PHE A 380 -8.86 -2.11 -12.48
C PHE A 380 -9.41 -3.50 -12.86
N ASP A 381 -8.93 -4.49 -12.12
CA ASP A 381 -8.96 -5.93 -12.41
C ASP A 381 -10.11 -6.64 -11.69
N GLY A 382 -10.94 -5.87 -11.00
CA GLY A 382 -12.05 -6.36 -10.19
C GLY A 382 -11.70 -6.56 -8.71
N ARG A 383 -10.50 -6.18 -8.24
CA ARG A 383 -10.11 -6.32 -6.82
C ARG A 383 -11.02 -5.59 -5.83
N GLY A 384 -11.57 -4.44 -6.24
CA GLY A 384 -12.42 -3.62 -5.37
C GLY A 384 -11.71 -3.15 -4.11
N ALA A 385 -12.47 -3.00 -3.03
CA ALA A 385 -11.91 -2.69 -1.72
C ALA A 385 -11.13 -3.89 -1.16
N SER A 386 -9.80 -3.81 -1.26
CA SER A 386 -8.89 -4.89 -0.89
C SER A 386 -7.51 -4.33 -0.55
N VAL A 387 -6.80 -5.02 0.34
CA VAL A 387 -5.42 -4.72 0.73
C VAL A 387 -4.56 -5.97 0.50
N HIS A 388 -3.35 -5.77 -0.01
CA HIS A 388 -2.43 -6.82 -0.42
C HIS A 388 -1.18 -6.82 0.48
N ALA A 389 -0.21 -7.71 0.22
CA ALA A 389 0.87 -8.02 1.15
C ALA A 389 1.70 -6.81 1.63
N ASP A 390 2.02 -5.86 0.74
CA ASP A 390 2.75 -4.63 1.10
C ASP A 390 1.90 -3.67 1.92
N ASP A 391 0.62 -3.51 1.56
CA ASP A 391 -0.36 -2.70 2.29
C ASP A 391 -0.55 -3.21 3.73
N ILE A 392 -0.68 -4.54 3.87
CA ILE A 392 -0.81 -5.25 5.15
C ILE A 392 0.45 -5.07 6.02
N ALA A 393 1.65 -5.17 5.43
CA ALA A 393 2.89 -4.92 6.15
C ALA A 393 3.01 -3.46 6.61
N ALA A 394 2.63 -2.51 5.76
CA ALA A 394 2.65 -1.08 6.08
C ALA A 394 1.67 -0.73 7.21
N VAL A 395 0.41 -1.17 7.15
CA VAL A 395 -0.59 -0.84 8.18
C VAL A 395 -0.25 -1.48 9.53
N ARG A 396 0.28 -2.71 9.55
CA ARG A 396 0.79 -3.36 10.79
C ARG A 396 2.00 -2.63 11.38
N PHE A 397 2.88 -2.11 10.54
CA PHE A 397 4.05 -1.35 11.00
C PHE A 397 3.65 0.00 11.62
N LEU A 398 2.64 0.68 11.05
CA LEU A 398 2.11 1.93 11.58
C LEU A 398 1.26 1.70 12.84
N TYR A 399 0.37 0.71 12.81
CA TYR A 399 -0.70 0.46 13.79
C TYR A 399 -0.60 -0.97 14.35
N PRO A 400 0.43 -1.32 15.12
CA PRO A 400 0.58 -2.68 15.64
C PRO A 400 -0.57 -3.04 16.59
N GLY A 401 -1.27 -4.15 16.30
CA GLY A 401 -2.40 -4.65 17.09
C GLY A 401 -2.19 -6.06 17.65
N PRO A 402 -3.06 -6.54 18.56
CA PRO A 402 -3.02 -7.91 19.05
C PRO A 402 -3.14 -8.93 17.91
N GLY A 403 -2.30 -9.96 17.91
CA GLY A 403 -2.18 -10.92 16.81
C GLY A 403 -1.27 -10.45 15.66
N GLY A 404 -0.88 -9.17 15.64
CA GLY A 404 0.14 -8.63 14.75
C GLY A 404 1.51 -9.15 15.16
N GLY A 405 1.94 -10.22 14.49
CA GLY A 405 3.32 -10.66 14.58
C GLY A 405 4.27 -9.54 14.16
N ASP A 406 5.45 -9.52 14.78
CA ASP A 406 6.62 -8.81 14.26
C ASP A 406 6.76 -9.12 12.75
N PRO A 407 6.90 -8.14 11.84
CA PRO A 407 7.04 -8.41 10.41
C PRO A 407 8.35 -9.13 10.02
N SER A 408 9.23 -9.41 11.00
CA SER A 408 10.37 -10.33 10.87
C SER A 408 10.14 -11.73 11.47
N ALA A 409 8.96 -11.99 12.05
CA ALA A 409 8.56 -13.33 12.47
C ALA A 409 8.21 -14.20 11.25
N GLU A 410 8.53 -15.49 11.32
CA GLU A 410 8.12 -16.46 10.31
C GLU A 410 6.59 -16.60 10.33
N ASP A 411 5.99 -16.55 9.15
CA ASP A 411 4.58 -16.81 8.87
C ASP A 411 4.58 -17.89 7.76
N THR A 412 4.44 -19.15 8.17
CA THR A 412 4.68 -20.31 7.30
C THR A 412 3.52 -20.59 6.34
N ASP A 413 2.30 -20.17 6.67
CA ASP A 413 1.12 -20.42 5.83
C ASP A 413 0.51 -19.18 5.17
N GLY A 414 0.96 -17.99 5.56
CA GLY A 414 0.63 -16.72 4.92
C GLY A 414 -0.71 -16.14 5.32
N ASP A 415 -1.33 -16.61 6.42
CA ASP A 415 -2.56 -16.01 6.97
C ASP A 415 -2.33 -14.66 7.65
N GLY A 416 -1.06 -14.31 7.89
CA GLY A 416 -0.63 -13.05 8.45
C GLY A 416 -0.43 -13.07 9.97
N VAL A 417 -0.64 -14.19 10.65
CA VAL A 417 -0.31 -14.35 12.07
C VAL A 417 1.01 -15.13 12.18
N GLY A 418 2.05 -14.52 12.78
CA GLY A 418 3.34 -15.18 12.90
C GLY A 418 3.28 -16.49 13.70
N ASP A 419 4.00 -17.52 13.24
CA ASP A 419 3.93 -18.94 13.67
C ASP A 419 3.98 -19.20 15.19
N LEU A 420 4.54 -18.27 15.97
CA LEU A 420 4.62 -18.36 17.43
C LEU A 420 3.28 -18.03 18.11
N CYS A 421 2.51 -17.14 17.50
CA CYS A 421 1.23 -16.63 17.98
C CYS A 421 0.03 -17.30 17.30
N ASP A 422 0.24 -17.89 16.12
CA ASP A 422 -0.80 -18.58 15.38
C ASP A 422 -1.17 -19.95 16.02
N PRO A 423 -2.47 -20.22 16.25
CA PRO A 423 -2.97 -21.55 16.64
C PRO A 423 -2.80 -22.67 15.59
N CYS A 424 -2.52 -22.40 14.31
CA CYS A 424 -2.33 -23.45 13.30
C CYS A 424 -1.26 -23.20 12.18
N PRO A 425 0.06 -23.11 12.49
CA PRO A 425 1.12 -22.59 11.57
C PRO A 425 1.49 -23.40 10.32
N LEU A 426 0.57 -24.19 9.79
CA LEU A 426 0.74 -25.05 8.61
C LEU A 426 -0.57 -25.18 7.81
N ALA A 427 -1.62 -24.42 8.11
CA ALA A 427 -2.92 -24.49 7.46
C ALA A 427 -3.72 -23.19 7.68
N PRO A 428 -3.82 -22.31 6.64
CA PRO A 428 -4.33 -20.95 6.82
C PRO A 428 -5.83 -20.95 7.12
N GLY A 429 -6.25 -20.13 8.08
CA GLY A 429 -7.64 -19.92 8.47
C GLY A 429 -7.93 -20.25 9.94
N ALA A 430 -8.37 -19.24 10.69
CA ALA A 430 -8.58 -19.31 12.13
C ALA A 430 -9.75 -20.21 12.59
N GLU A 431 -9.59 -20.75 13.81
CA GLU A 431 -10.47 -21.69 14.54
C GLU A 431 -10.82 -23.03 13.84
N GLY A 432 -10.12 -24.09 14.25
CA GLY A 432 -10.49 -25.49 13.96
C GLY A 432 -9.71 -26.19 12.86
N ALA A 433 -8.86 -25.47 12.10
CA ALA A 433 -7.96 -26.04 11.11
C ALA A 433 -6.96 -27.06 11.73
N CYS A 434 -6.50 -26.80 12.95
CA CYS A 434 -5.63 -27.69 13.72
C CYS A 434 -6.38 -28.49 14.79
N GLN A 435 -6.04 -29.77 14.89
CA GLN A 435 -6.49 -30.66 15.96
C GLN A 435 -5.58 -30.55 17.21
N PRO A 436 -6.10 -30.70 18.43
CA PRO A 436 -5.33 -30.49 19.66
C PRO A 436 -4.35 -31.62 19.98
N ILE A 437 -3.19 -31.28 20.54
CA ILE A 437 -2.22 -32.24 21.10
C ILE A 437 -2.42 -32.34 22.62
N TYR A 438 -3.20 -33.34 23.08
CA TYR A 438 -3.66 -33.53 24.48
C TYR A 438 -2.57 -33.64 25.56
N VAL A 439 -1.32 -33.89 25.16
CA VAL A 439 -0.15 -33.90 26.04
C VAL A 439 0.99 -33.38 25.20
N SER A 440 1.69 -32.35 25.64
CA SER A 440 2.88 -31.86 24.94
C SER A 440 4.04 -31.70 25.91
N ARG A 441 5.14 -32.42 25.66
CA ARG A 441 6.33 -32.38 26.53
C ARG A 441 7.60 -32.39 25.71
N LEU A 442 8.37 -31.33 25.82
CA LEU A 442 9.62 -31.14 25.09
C LEU A 442 10.79 -31.12 26.07
N ARG A 443 11.91 -31.73 25.67
CA ARG A 443 13.19 -31.68 26.40
C ARG A 443 14.32 -31.39 25.43
N MET A 444 15.11 -30.37 25.72
CA MET A 444 16.34 -30.08 24.99
C MET A 444 17.56 -30.36 25.88
N THR A 445 18.65 -30.76 25.24
CA THR A 445 19.98 -30.80 25.83
C THR A 445 20.89 -29.97 24.93
N LEU A 446 21.34 -28.83 25.45
CA LEU A 446 22.12 -27.82 24.75
C LEU A 446 23.61 -28.21 24.77
N ALA A 447 24.20 -28.33 23.58
CA ALA A 447 25.59 -28.75 23.38
C ALA A 447 26.15 -28.21 22.04
N GLY A 448 25.76 -26.98 21.66
CA GLY A 448 26.08 -26.40 20.34
C GLY A 448 25.62 -27.32 19.21
N ALA A 449 26.49 -27.56 18.21
CA ALA A 449 26.23 -28.48 17.10
C ALA A 449 25.93 -29.95 17.47
N GLN A 450 26.02 -30.35 18.76
CA GLN A 450 25.61 -31.66 19.27
C GLN A 450 24.30 -31.63 20.06
N SER A 451 23.56 -30.51 20.04
CA SER A 451 22.32 -30.40 20.82
C SER A 451 21.26 -31.40 20.35
N ARG A 452 20.41 -31.81 21.29
CA ARG A 452 19.37 -32.81 21.08
C ARG A 452 18.04 -32.34 21.61
N LEU A 453 17.01 -32.42 20.77
CA LEU A 453 15.62 -32.15 21.12
C LEU A 453 14.84 -33.46 21.12
N VAL A 454 14.02 -33.69 22.15
CA VAL A 454 13.04 -34.79 22.19
C VAL A 454 11.69 -34.23 22.63
N TRP A 455 10.78 -34.14 21.67
CA TRP A 455 9.37 -33.82 21.90
C TRP A 455 8.55 -35.11 21.97
N ARG A 456 7.53 -35.11 22.82
CA ARG A 456 6.59 -36.22 23.00
C ARG A 456 5.20 -35.64 23.13
N GLY A 457 4.25 -36.24 22.42
CA GLY A 457 2.86 -35.87 22.60
C GLY A 457 1.86 -37.01 22.45
N SER A 458 0.59 -36.67 22.60
CA SER A 458 -0.54 -37.58 22.39
C SER A 458 -1.60 -36.86 21.56
N LEU A 459 -2.08 -37.51 20.51
CA LEU A 459 -3.10 -37.02 19.58
C LEU A 459 -3.97 -38.19 19.15
N ASP A 460 -5.15 -37.90 18.61
CA ASP A 460 -6.05 -38.91 18.05
C ASP A 460 -6.01 -38.80 16.52
N LEU A 461 -5.78 -39.93 15.83
CA LEU A 461 -5.84 -39.99 14.36
C LEU A 461 -7.17 -40.65 13.95
N PRO A 462 -7.83 -40.19 12.88
CA PRO A 462 -9.00 -40.87 12.34
C PRO A 462 -8.69 -42.33 11.93
N ASP A 463 -9.69 -43.21 12.03
CA ASP A 463 -9.56 -44.59 11.59
C ASP A 463 -9.51 -44.68 10.05
N GLY A 464 -8.32 -44.60 9.48
CA GLY A 464 -8.11 -44.69 8.03
C GLY A 464 -6.65 -44.66 7.59
N GLY A 465 -6.09 -45.84 7.26
CA GLY A 465 -4.76 -45.98 6.66
C GLY A 465 -3.58 -45.75 7.61
N SER A 466 -2.39 -46.20 7.19
CA SER A 466 -1.13 -45.74 7.80
C SER A 466 -0.69 -44.46 7.07
N PRO A 467 -0.64 -43.29 7.72
CA PRO A 467 -0.26 -42.04 7.05
C PRO A 467 1.10 -42.16 6.36
N ALA A 468 1.21 -41.65 5.13
CA ALA A 468 2.37 -41.85 4.26
C ALA A 468 3.60 -41.00 4.64
N ALA A 469 3.37 -39.84 5.25
CA ALA A 469 4.41 -38.87 5.61
C ALA A 469 4.06 -38.05 6.87
N ALA A 470 5.07 -37.40 7.45
CA ALA A 470 4.90 -36.42 8.52
C ALA A 470 5.92 -35.26 8.43
N ARG A 471 5.48 -34.04 8.81
CA ARG A 471 6.27 -32.80 8.97
C ARG A 471 6.15 -32.29 10.40
N VAL A 472 7.23 -31.73 10.93
CA VAL A 472 7.28 -31.09 12.25
C VAL A 472 7.76 -29.66 12.08
N LEU A 473 7.01 -28.72 12.62
CA LEU A 473 7.40 -27.31 12.77
C LEU A 473 7.44 -26.97 14.27
N LEU A 474 8.53 -26.37 14.72
CA LEU A 474 8.70 -25.81 16.06
C LEU A 474 9.26 -24.40 15.92
N VAL A 475 8.52 -23.40 16.42
CA VAL A 475 8.91 -21.99 16.36
C VAL A 475 8.95 -21.40 17.76
N GLY A 476 9.93 -20.54 18.02
CA GLY A 476 10.08 -19.81 19.28
C GLY A 476 10.27 -18.31 19.05
N ALA A 477 10.50 -17.57 20.14
CA ALA A 477 10.69 -16.11 20.09
C ALA A 477 11.92 -15.65 19.28
N SER A 478 12.84 -16.55 18.97
CA SER A 478 14.00 -16.31 18.09
C SER A 478 13.84 -16.89 16.68
N GLY A 479 12.61 -17.18 16.24
CA GLY A 479 12.31 -17.79 14.94
C GLY A 479 12.24 -19.32 14.94
N VAL A 480 12.37 -19.90 13.74
CA VAL A 480 12.22 -21.35 13.50
C VAL A 480 13.32 -22.17 14.18
N VAL A 481 12.92 -23.07 15.08
CA VAL A 481 13.81 -23.97 15.82
C VAL A 481 14.00 -25.29 15.09
N VAL A 482 12.92 -25.79 14.48
CA VAL A 482 12.89 -26.97 13.63
C VAL A 482 11.80 -26.75 12.60
N ASP A 483 12.16 -26.71 11.32
CA ASP A 483 11.24 -27.11 10.25
C ASP A 483 11.81 -28.34 9.55
N THR A 484 10.92 -29.24 9.13
CA THR A 484 11.27 -30.46 8.41
C THR A 484 10.36 -30.58 7.20
N ALA A 485 10.90 -30.88 6.02
CA ALA A 485 10.08 -31.28 4.88
C ALA A 485 9.17 -32.49 5.23
N MET A 486 8.19 -32.81 4.37
CA MET A 486 7.38 -34.03 4.55
C MET A 486 8.25 -35.29 4.44
N GLY A 487 8.49 -35.95 5.57
CA GLY A 487 9.34 -37.13 5.67
C GLY A 487 8.59 -38.42 5.35
N SER A 488 9.16 -39.27 4.49
CA SER A 488 8.57 -40.56 4.12
C SER A 488 8.60 -41.59 5.25
N GLY A 489 7.65 -42.52 5.20
CA GLY A 489 7.62 -43.68 6.08
C GLY A 489 8.86 -44.57 5.92
N LEU A 490 9.41 -45.03 7.05
CA LEU A 490 10.50 -46.02 7.07
C LEU A 490 9.91 -47.44 7.00
N GLU A 491 10.31 -48.22 5.99
CA GLU A 491 9.81 -49.59 5.80
C GLU A 491 10.17 -50.55 6.96
N ARG A 492 9.41 -51.64 7.06
CA ARG A 492 9.32 -52.55 8.22
C ARG A 492 10.67 -53.17 8.61
N ALA A 493 11.27 -52.68 9.69
CA ALA A 493 12.34 -53.36 10.42
C ALA A 493 11.93 -53.70 11.86
N VAL A 494 11.33 -54.88 12.03
CA VAL A 494 11.26 -55.74 13.24
C VAL A 494 11.30 -55.03 14.61
N PHE A 495 10.26 -54.27 14.97
CA PHE A 495 9.91 -53.90 16.36
C PHE A 495 8.37 -53.65 16.43
N PRO A 496 7.72 -53.52 17.62
CA PRO A 496 6.40 -54.14 17.86
C PRO A 496 5.28 -53.65 16.94
N ARG A 497 4.41 -54.59 16.56
CA ARG A 497 3.28 -54.42 15.63
C ARG A 497 2.52 -53.10 15.90
N GLY A 498 2.56 -52.20 14.92
CA GLY A 498 1.71 -50.99 14.86
C GLY A 498 2.44 -49.64 15.00
N SER A 499 3.71 -49.56 15.40
CA SER A 499 4.39 -48.25 15.47
C SER A 499 4.86 -47.75 14.10
N LEU A 500 4.46 -46.54 13.71
CA LEU A 500 4.89 -45.87 12.48
C LEU A 500 6.13 -45.00 12.74
N ARG A 501 7.04 -44.90 11.78
CA ARG A 501 8.25 -44.06 11.85
C ARG A 501 8.47 -43.31 10.56
N TYR A 502 8.83 -42.04 10.68
CA TYR A 502 9.18 -41.16 9.56
C TYR A 502 10.54 -40.54 9.84
N ARG A 503 11.35 -40.41 8.78
CA ARG A 503 12.59 -39.62 8.83
C ARG A 503 12.37 -38.38 7.98
N SER A 504 12.58 -37.21 8.57
CA SER A 504 12.68 -35.96 7.81
C SER A 504 13.90 -35.18 8.26
N GLY A 505 14.85 -34.96 7.35
CA GLY A 505 16.14 -34.35 7.66
C GLY A 505 16.82 -35.00 8.88
N ARG A 506 17.06 -34.19 9.92
CA ARG A 506 17.65 -34.61 11.20
C ARG A 506 16.64 -35.12 12.24
N ALA A 507 15.35 -35.14 11.91
CA ALA A 507 14.26 -35.57 12.78
C ALA A 507 13.84 -37.04 12.54
N LEU A 508 13.64 -37.78 13.62
CA LEU A 508 12.97 -39.08 13.65
C LEU A 508 11.64 -38.93 14.39
N VAL A 509 10.53 -38.98 13.63
CA VAL A 509 9.17 -39.01 14.16
C VAL A 509 8.78 -40.47 14.40
N THR A 510 8.11 -40.77 15.51
CA THR A 510 7.59 -42.11 15.81
C THR A 510 6.21 -42.02 16.44
N LEU A 511 5.21 -42.61 15.79
CA LEU A 511 3.84 -42.74 16.30
C LEU A 511 3.67 -44.15 16.89
N HIS A 512 3.21 -44.25 18.13
CA HIS A 512 2.89 -45.54 18.76
C HIS A 512 1.39 -45.61 19.06
N PRO A 513 0.63 -46.53 18.46
CA PRO A 513 -0.80 -46.64 18.71
C PRO A 513 -1.09 -47.02 20.17
N ARG A 514 -2.27 -46.62 20.63
CA ARG A 514 -2.88 -46.95 21.92
C ARG A 514 -4.32 -47.43 21.65
N ARG A 515 -5.01 -47.86 22.71
CA ARG A 515 -6.42 -48.26 22.60
C ARG A 515 -7.27 -47.02 22.31
N GLY A 516 -8.25 -47.16 21.40
CA GLY A 516 -9.22 -46.11 21.06
C GLY A 516 -8.66 -44.96 20.23
N GLY A 517 -8.12 -45.22 19.02
CA GLY A 517 -7.68 -44.21 18.05
C GLY A 517 -6.44 -43.37 18.40
N ARG A 518 -6.05 -43.35 19.68
CA ARG A 518 -4.98 -42.49 20.20
C ARG A 518 -3.57 -42.95 19.81
N TYR A 519 -2.71 -42.01 19.43
CA TYR A 519 -1.29 -42.23 19.16
C TYR A 519 -0.41 -41.45 20.13
N ARG A 520 0.66 -42.10 20.61
CA ARG A 520 1.74 -41.44 21.34
C ARG A 520 2.88 -41.10 20.37
N VAL A 521 3.05 -39.81 20.12
CA VAL A 521 4.12 -39.24 19.30
C VAL A 521 5.43 -39.16 20.10
N ARG A 522 6.54 -39.43 19.43
CA ARG A 522 7.87 -39.00 19.85
C ARG A 522 8.61 -38.46 18.63
N VAL A 523 8.98 -37.19 18.66
CA VAL A 523 9.92 -36.57 17.72
C VAL A 523 11.28 -36.49 18.41
N ALA A 524 12.35 -36.88 17.72
CA ALA A 524 13.71 -36.68 18.19
C ALA A 524 14.56 -36.06 17.10
N VAL A 525 15.16 -34.91 17.39
CA VAL A 525 15.99 -34.15 16.48
C VAL A 525 17.40 -34.05 17.07
N HIS A 526 18.41 -34.17 16.22
CA HIS A 526 19.81 -34.23 16.60
C HIS A 526 20.63 -33.22 15.81
N GLY A 527 21.65 -32.63 16.44
CA GLY A 527 22.55 -31.68 15.78
C GLY A 527 21.83 -30.39 15.39
N LEU A 528 20.98 -29.87 16.26
CA LEU A 528 20.46 -28.50 16.16
C LEU A 528 21.48 -27.56 16.80
N ASP A 529 21.71 -26.38 16.24
CA ASP A 529 22.37 -25.32 16.99
C ASP A 529 21.30 -24.54 17.75
N LEU A 530 21.37 -24.57 19.07
CA LEU A 530 20.30 -24.11 19.95
C LEU A 530 20.87 -23.11 20.96
N GLY A 531 20.50 -21.84 20.80
CA GLY A 531 20.71 -20.81 21.81
C GLY A 531 19.99 -21.15 23.12
N ALA A 532 20.52 -20.64 24.23
CA ALA A 532 19.91 -20.76 25.55
C ALA A 532 18.99 -19.57 25.91
N ASP A 533 19.10 -18.47 25.16
CA ASP A 533 18.49 -17.20 25.49
C ASP A 533 17.05 -17.11 24.97
N GLY A 534 16.18 -16.45 25.74
CA GLY A 534 14.92 -15.89 25.22
C GLY A 534 13.78 -16.85 24.86
N MET A 535 13.78 -18.11 25.28
CA MET A 535 12.74 -19.10 24.89
C MET A 535 11.73 -19.42 26.02
N PRO A 536 10.80 -18.52 26.40
CA PRO A 536 9.76 -18.83 27.40
C PRO A 536 8.58 -19.60 26.79
N LEU A 537 8.33 -19.45 25.49
CA LEU A 537 7.22 -20.03 24.74
C LEU A 537 7.72 -20.67 23.44
N LEU A 538 7.04 -21.72 23.01
CA LEU A 538 7.27 -22.45 21.77
C LEU A 538 5.91 -22.80 21.13
N SER A 539 5.73 -22.53 19.86
CA SER A 539 4.68 -23.16 19.05
C SER A 539 5.16 -24.54 18.58
N ALA A 540 4.28 -25.55 18.62
CA ALA A 540 4.63 -26.93 18.26
C ALA A 540 3.57 -27.60 17.39
N THR A 541 3.91 -27.74 16.11
CA THR A 541 3.00 -28.21 15.05
C THR A 541 3.50 -29.52 14.45
N LEU A 542 2.59 -30.46 14.24
CA LEU A 542 2.85 -31.75 13.61
C LEU A 542 1.79 -32.00 12.53
N GLN A 543 2.24 -32.14 11.30
CA GLN A 543 1.40 -32.60 10.19
C GLN A 543 1.61 -34.10 9.97
N VAL A 544 0.52 -34.85 9.81
CA VAL A 544 0.50 -36.31 9.59
C VAL A 544 -0.46 -36.61 8.45
N GLY A 545 0.07 -36.91 7.26
CA GLY A 545 -0.74 -36.94 6.04
C GLY A 545 -1.36 -35.56 5.76
N THR A 546 -2.69 -35.49 5.73
CA THR A 546 -3.46 -34.24 5.55
C THR A 546 -3.97 -33.62 6.86
N GLN A 547 -3.71 -34.26 8.00
CA GLN A 547 -4.15 -33.78 9.32
C GLN A 547 -3.04 -32.94 9.97
N THR A 548 -3.38 -31.74 10.45
CA THR A 548 -2.46 -30.84 11.16
C THR A 548 -2.84 -30.78 12.64
N PHE A 549 -1.85 -30.85 13.52
CA PHE A 549 -2.01 -30.80 14.97
C PHE A 549 -1.12 -29.72 15.57
N ALA A 550 -1.62 -28.91 16.50
CA ALA A 550 -0.87 -27.83 17.14
C ALA A 550 -1.06 -27.80 18.67
N ASN A 551 -0.09 -27.20 19.37
CA ASN A 551 -0.13 -26.88 20.80
C ASN A 551 1.01 -25.91 21.18
N SER A 552 0.72 -24.98 22.09
CA SER A 552 1.70 -24.05 22.65
C SER A 552 2.39 -24.62 23.90
N LEU A 553 3.71 -24.53 23.94
CA LEU A 553 4.58 -25.07 24.98
C LEU A 553 5.23 -23.94 25.81
N SER A 554 5.02 -23.94 27.12
CA SER A 554 5.76 -23.06 28.06
C SER A 554 7.03 -23.73 28.56
N CYS A 555 8.16 -23.03 28.52
CA CYS A 555 9.48 -23.55 28.88
C CYS A 555 9.96 -23.13 30.28
N GLU A 556 10.48 -24.10 31.05
CA GLU A 556 11.19 -23.87 32.31
C GLU A 556 12.57 -23.24 32.04
N ARG A 557 13.02 -22.28 32.88
CA ARG A 557 14.38 -21.70 32.80
C ARG A 557 15.45 -22.81 32.74
N PRO A 558 16.49 -22.67 31.90
CA PRO A 558 17.52 -23.70 31.73
C PRO A 558 18.15 -24.14 33.07
N ARG A 559 18.25 -25.45 33.30
CA ARG A 559 18.99 -26.04 34.43
C ARG A 559 20.27 -26.66 33.91
N GLY A 560 21.34 -25.87 33.93
CA GLY A 560 22.58 -26.21 33.22
C GLY A 560 22.30 -26.35 31.72
N ARG A 561 22.71 -27.47 31.13
CA ARG A 561 22.49 -27.77 29.69
C ARG A 561 21.09 -28.28 29.35
N HIS A 562 20.13 -28.31 30.27
CA HIS A 562 18.82 -28.92 30.04
C HIS A 562 17.67 -27.92 30.11
N VAL A 563 16.81 -27.93 29.09
CA VAL A 563 15.55 -27.16 29.01
C VAL A 563 14.37 -28.15 28.96
N ARG A 564 13.25 -27.77 29.56
CA ARG A 564 12.01 -28.56 29.61
C ARG A 564 10.83 -27.66 29.29
N CYS A 565 9.97 -28.06 28.36
CA CYS A 565 8.75 -27.32 28.03
C CYS A 565 7.53 -28.24 28.12
N ARG A 566 6.37 -27.66 28.44
CA ARG A 566 5.11 -28.37 28.67
C ARG A 566 3.92 -27.57 28.13
N GLY A 567 2.93 -28.30 27.65
CA GLY A 567 1.64 -27.85 27.13
C GLY A 567 0.67 -29.02 27.05
#